data_AF-A0A3G2T7Z0-F1
#
_entry.id   AF-A0A3G2T7Z0-F1
#
_cell.length_a   1.000
_cell.length_b   1.000
_cell.length_c   1.000
_cell.angle_alpha   90.00
_cell.angle_beta   90.00
_cell.angle_gamma   90.00
#
_symmetry.space_group_name_H-M   'P 1'
#
loop_
_entity.id
_entity.type
_entity.pdbx_description
1 polymer ?
#
loop_
_entity_poly.entity_id
_entity_poly.type
_entity_poly.pdbx_seq_one_letter_code
_entity_poly.pdbx_strand_id
1 'polypeptide(L)'
;MKTQLIVAMAALSISCFSFAENIPNQTIADSKGLQPITGVRVSMQRMVKSNEGRYFMSLYAGINNPHAELYDLVENKTIKFKGTQKGDQLNLKSVSSEDSTDTYQLSGVLNANTGLFKALLSDQKNTFGTSIQFEPAFKVANKPVFVFKFYGQNDATNPYGKTLQRIDVINKNNNTVVQTLTGFTGYPNSIGYMDINFDGYYDVLVSDISNGRRVEDKRYIYWMYNPKTQQFQRSPQLEKIVGLPNLHGEKQQIDFGNGQIYQVENGLLNRISSEN
;
A
#
# COMPACT_ATOMS: atom_id res chain seq x y z
N MET A 1 -17.19 -70.17 33.64
CA MET A 1 -17.18 -69.39 32.37
C MET A 1 -17.40 -67.92 32.69
N LYS A 2 -16.41 -67.06 32.41
CA LYS A 2 -16.52 -65.67 31.96
C LYS A 2 -15.14 -65.02 32.08
N THR A 3 -14.40 -65.08 30.98
CA THR A 3 -13.19 -64.29 30.71
C THR A 3 -13.61 -62.85 30.41
N GLN A 4 -12.97 -61.87 31.06
CA GLN A 4 -13.02 -60.48 30.63
C GLN A 4 -11.61 -60.04 30.24
N LEU A 5 -11.43 -59.87 28.92
CA LEU A 5 -10.27 -59.27 28.28
C LEU A 5 -10.19 -57.79 28.64
N ILE A 6 -9.01 -57.34 29.07
CA ILE A 6 -8.66 -55.92 29.08
C ILE A 6 -8.03 -55.61 27.72
N VAL A 7 -8.71 -54.78 26.92
CA VAL A 7 -8.27 -54.33 25.60
C VAL A 7 -7.30 -53.16 25.77
N ALA A 8 -6.11 -53.29 25.17
CA ALA A 8 -5.11 -52.25 25.09
C ALA A 8 -5.57 -51.09 24.19
N MET A 9 -5.49 -49.85 24.68
CA MET A 9 -5.65 -48.64 23.86
C MET A 9 -4.43 -48.48 22.96
N ALA A 10 -4.60 -48.71 21.65
CA ALA A 10 -3.66 -48.24 20.63
C ALA A 10 -3.96 -46.78 20.32
N ALA A 11 -3.00 -45.89 20.58
CA ALA A 11 -3.06 -44.50 20.12
C ALA A 11 -2.83 -44.48 18.60
N LEU A 12 -3.89 -44.20 17.83
CA LEU A 12 -3.78 -43.88 16.41
C LEU A 12 -3.31 -42.43 16.26
N SER A 13 -2.07 -42.29 15.80
CA SER A 13 -1.51 -41.02 15.33
C SER A 13 -2.24 -40.56 14.07
N ILE A 14 -2.63 -39.29 14.09
CA ILE A 14 -3.38 -38.59 13.04
C ILE A 14 -2.43 -38.30 11.88
N SER A 15 -2.66 -38.90 10.72
CA SER A 15 -2.11 -38.44 9.45
C SER A 15 -3.05 -37.41 8.83
N CYS A 16 -2.86 -36.13 9.18
CA CYS A 16 -3.49 -35.02 8.48
C CYS A 16 -2.88 -34.87 7.07
N PHE A 17 -3.34 -35.68 6.12
CA PHE A 17 -3.20 -35.33 4.72
C PHE A 17 -4.11 -34.12 4.47
N SER A 18 -3.49 -32.93 4.41
CA SER A 18 -4.16 -31.73 3.90
C SER A 18 -4.35 -31.91 2.40
N PHE A 19 -5.51 -32.45 2.01
CA PHE A 19 -5.96 -32.31 0.64
C PHE A 19 -6.21 -30.83 0.38
N ALA A 20 -5.63 -30.32 -0.71
CA ALA A 20 -6.08 -29.07 -1.30
C ALA A 20 -7.55 -29.28 -1.70
N GLU A 21 -8.45 -28.78 -0.87
CA GLU A 21 -9.87 -28.77 -1.18
C GLU A 21 -10.07 -27.84 -2.38
N ASN A 22 -10.33 -28.43 -3.54
CA ASN A 22 -10.86 -27.72 -4.69
C ASN A 22 -12.23 -27.17 -4.28
N ILE A 23 -12.26 -25.92 -3.81
CA ILE A 23 -13.50 -25.19 -3.60
C ILE A 23 -14.13 -25.02 -5.00
N PRO A 24 -15.29 -25.63 -5.28
CA PRO A 24 -15.97 -25.38 -6.53
C PRO A 24 -16.27 -23.89 -6.63
N ASN A 25 -16.09 -23.31 -7.82
CA ASN A 25 -16.50 -21.94 -8.15
C ASN A 25 -17.98 -21.72 -7.77
N GLN A 26 -18.24 -21.40 -6.51
CA GLN A 26 -19.48 -20.79 -6.09
C GLN A 26 -19.28 -19.30 -6.27
N THR A 27 -19.66 -18.85 -7.45
CA THR A 27 -20.08 -17.48 -7.72
C THR A 27 -21.24 -17.18 -6.78
N ILE A 28 -20.94 -16.86 -5.53
CA ILE A 28 -21.88 -16.14 -4.67
C ILE A 28 -21.91 -14.74 -5.26
N ALA A 29 -22.73 -14.56 -6.28
CA ALA A 29 -23.16 -13.25 -6.71
C ALA A 29 -23.75 -12.60 -5.47
N ASP A 30 -23.04 -11.61 -4.93
CA ASP A 30 -23.62 -10.64 -4.01
C ASP A 30 -24.95 -10.18 -4.63
N SER A 31 -25.97 -9.88 -3.83
CA SER A 31 -27.34 -9.55 -4.27
C SER A 31 -27.46 -8.42 -5.33
N LYS A 32 -26.33 -7.78 -5.68
CA LYS A 32 -26.12 -6.79 -6.75
C LYS A 32 -25.46 -7.33 -8.04
N GLY A 33 -25.20 -8.63 -8.18
CA GLY A 33 -24.57 -9.22 -9.38
C GLY A 33 -23.07 -8.95 -9.53
N LEU A 34 -22.39 -8.46 -8.48
CA LEU A 34 -20.96 -8.15 -8.53
C LEU A 34 -20.11 -9.42 -8.62
N GLN A 35 -19.06 -9.35 -9.43
CA GLN A 35 -18.11 -10.44 -9.67
C GLN A 35 -16.72 -10.09 -9.09
N PRO A 36 -15.98 -11.08 -8.56
CA PRO A 36 -14.60 -10.87 -8.13
C PRO A 36 -13.72 -10.34 -9.27
N ILE A 37 -12.88 -9.35 -8.97
CA ILE A 37 -11.86 -8.82 -9.88
C ILE A 37 -10.50 -9.33 -9.42
N THR A 38 -9.78 -10.01 -10.30
CA THR A 38 -8.40 -10.44 -10.09
C THR A 38 -7.41 -9.47 -10.74
N GLY A 39 -6.15 -9.51 -10.29
CA GLY A 39 -5.08 -8.70 -10.89
C GLY A 39 -5.12 -7.21 -10.53
N VAL A 40 -5.96 -6.80 -9.57
CA VAL A 40 -5.97 -5.41 -9.07
C VAL A 40 -4.66 -5.14 -8.33
N ARG A 41 -3.90 -4.16 -8.80
CA ARG A 41 -2.64 -3.76 -8.17
C ARG A 41 -2.92 -2.88 -6.94
N VAL A 42 -2.40 -3.27 -5.79
CA VAL A 42 -2.35 -2.41 -4.60
C VAL A 42 -1.02 -1.65 -4.60
N SER A 43 -1.06 -0.41 -5.07
CA SER A 43 0.11 0.48 -5.09
C SER A 43 0.37 1.03 -3.69
N MET A 44 1.14 0.29 -2.89
CA MET A 44 1.45 0.68 -1.52
C MET A 44 2.67 1.59 -1.43
N GLN A 45 2.49 2.77 -0.85
CA GLN A 45 3.57 3.72 -0.54
C GLN A 45 3.99 3.56 0.92
N ARG A 46 5.28 3.40 1.16
CA ARG A 46 5.86 3.40 2.50
C ARG A 46 6.75 4.62 2.65
N MET A 47 6.43 5.48 3.61
CA MET A 47 7.33 6.53 4.06
C MET A 47 8.17 5.99 5.21
N VAL A 48 9.49 5.95 5.00
CA VAL A 48 10.44 5.46 5.99
C VAL A 48 11.54 6.48 6.20
N LYS A 49 12.08 6.55 7.41
CA LYS A 49 13.21 7.41 7.77
C LYS A 49 14.33 6.56 8.34
N SER A 50 15.56 7.01 8.17
CA SER A 50 16.69 6.33 8.78
C SER A 50 16.80 6.64 10.28
N ASN A 51 17.26 5.67 11.06
CA ASN A 51 17.34 5.80 12.51
C ASN A 51 18.32 6.91 12.94
N GLU A 52 19.36 7.16 12.14
CA GLU A 52 20.32 8.25 12.34
C GLU A 52 19.81 9.61 11.85
N GLY A 53 18.64 9.67 11.20
CA GLY A 53 17.95 10.91 10.85
C GLY A 53 18.44 11.61 9.58
N ARG A 54 19.46 11.08 8.87
CA ARG A 54 19.95 11.67 7.62
C ARG A 54 18.99 11.48 6.45
N TYR A 55 18.31 10.35 6.37
CA TYR A 55 17.56 9.97 5.19
C TYR A 55 16.06 9.87 5.44
N PHE A 56 15.28 10.36 4.50
CA PHE A 56 13.86 10.10 4.37
C PHE A 56 13.59 9.44 3.02
N MET A 57 12.70 8.45 2.95
CA MET A 57 12.42 7.74 1.71
C MET A 57 10.93 7.48 1.53
N SER A 58 10.43 7.83 0.35
CA SER A 58 9.15 7.35 -0.17
C SER A 58 9.41 6.11 -1.02
N LEU A 59 8.91 4.95 -0.60
CA LEU A 59 9.18 3.65 -1.22
C LEU A 59 7.88 2.96 -1.67
N TYR A 60 7.77 2.69 -2.97
CA TYR A 60 6.74 1.84 -3.55
C TYR A 60 7.28 0.44 -3.76
N ALA A 61 6.77 -0.52 -3.00
CA ALA A 61 7.20 -1.92 -2.99
C ALA A 61 6.01 -2.88 -2.82
N GLY A 62 6.16 -4.12 -3.26
CA GLY A 62 5.08 -5.10 -3.42
C GLY A 62 4.35 -4.98 -4.77
N ILE A 63 4.94 -4.25 -5.71
CA ILE A 63 4.46 -4.06 -7.08
C ILE A 63 5.54 -4.47 -8.08
N ASN A 64 5.15 -4.72 -9.33
CA ASN A 64 6.12 -4.82 -10.42
C ASN A 64 6.89 -3.50 -10.54
N ASN A 65 8.21 -3.59 -10.70
CA ASN A 65 9.13 -2.45 -10.79
C ASN A 65 9.03 -1.51 -9.57
N PRO A 66 9.40 -1.98 -8.36
CA PRO A 66 9.50 -1.11 -7.19
C PRO A 66 10.39 0.10 -7.47
N HIS A 67 10.05 1.21 -6.83
CA HIS A 67 10.75 2.48 -7.00
C HIS A 67 10.69 3.29 -5.71
N ALA A 68 11.64 4.21 -5.56
CA ALA A 68 11.73 5.05 -4.39
C ALA A 68 12.28 6.44 -4.72
N GLU A 69 11.98 7.40 -3.86
CA GLU A 69 12.68 8.68 -3.80
C GLU A 69 13.31 8.79 -2.41
N LEU A 70 14.64 8.83 -2.37
CA LEU A 70 15.44 8.99 -1.17
C LEU A 70 15.88 10.45 -1.08
N TYR A 71 15.52 11.10 0.01
CA TYR A 71 15.90 12.45 0.37
C TYR A 71 17.05 12.36 1.37
N ASP A 72 18.21 12.88 0.98
CA ASP A 72 19.31 13.18 1.89
C ASP A 72 19.08 14.56 2.50
N LEU A 73 18.70 14.58 3.78
CA LEU A 73 18.35 15.80 4.51
C LEU A 73 19.57 16.64 4.87
N VAL A 74 20.78 16.05 4.86
CA VAL A 74 22.03 16.76 5.16
C VAL A 74 22.56 17.43 3.90
N GLU A 75 22.54 16.73 2.77
CA GLU A 75 23.03 17.27 1.49
C GLU A 75 21.94 17.99 0.68
N ASN A 76 20.68 17.97 1.14
CA ASN A 76 19.51 18.48 0.43
C ASN A 76 19.42 17.94 -1.01
N LYS A 77 19.64 16.63 -1.16
CA LYS A 77 19.70 15.90 -2.44
C LYS A 77 18.60 14.86 -2.51
N THR A 78 17.94 14.74 -3.65
CA THR A 78 16.97 13.66 -3.91
C THR A 78 17.55 12.67 -4.92
N ILE A 79 17.50 11.38 -4.58
CA ILE A 79 17.94 10.28 -5.43
C ILE A 79 16.71 9.42 -5.77
N LYS A 80 16.39 9.31 -7.06
CA LYS A 80 15.29 8.47 -7.53
C LYS A 80 15.81 7.08 -7.88
N PHE A 81 15.09 6.06 -7.45
CA PHE A 81 15.47 4.66 -7.58
C PHE A 81 14.40 3.86 -8.31
N LYS A 82 14.82 2.87 -9.10
CA LYS A 82 13.97 1.81 -9.67
C LYS A 82 14.67 0.47 -9.59
N GLY A 83 13.92 -0.62 -9.51
CA GLY A 83 14.54 -1.94 -9.54
C GLY A 83 13.58 -3.10 -9.41
N THR A 84 13.98 -4.12 -8.66
CA THR A 84 13.26 -5.40 -8.54
C THR A 84 13.06 -5.80 -7.08
N GLN A 85 12.07 -6.67 -6.87
CA GLN A 85 11.77 -7.26 -5.58
C GLN A 85 11.59 -8.77 -5.74
N LYS A 86 12.21 -9.55 -4.84
CA LYS A 86 11.97 -10.99 -4.70
C LYS A 86 11.72 -11.32 -3.23
N GLY A 87 10.46 -11.61 -2.88
CA GLY A 87 10.04 -11.72 -1.48
C GLY A 87 10.31 -10.40 -0.74
N ASP A 88 11.06 -10.46 0.36
CA ASP A 88 11.43 -9.28 1.14
C ASP A 88 12.70 -8.59 0.61
N GLN A 89 13.43 -9.19 -0.32
CA GLN A 89 14.65 -8.60 -0.88
C GLN A 89 14.31 -7.55 -1.94
N LEU A 90 14.81 -6.34 -1.75
CA LEU A 90 14.79 -5.23 -2.71
C LEU A 90 16.18 -4.98 -3.28
N ASN A 91 16.25 -4.70 -4.57
CA ASN A 91 17.46 -4.24 -5.24
C ASN A 91 17.09 -3.09 -6.17
N LEU A 92 17.52 -1.88 -5.84
CA LEU A 92 17.20 -0.66 -6.55
C LEU A 92 18.46 0.03 -7.05
N LYS A 93 18.37 0.66 -8.21
CA LYS A 93 19.45 1.46 -8.82
C LYS A 93 18.94 2.86 -9.09
N SER A 94 19.82 3.86 -8.95
CA SER A 94 19.46 5.23 -9.27
C SER A 94 19.06 5.35 -10.74
N VAL A 95 18.02 6.12 -10.99
CA VAL A 95 17.67 6.57 -12.33
C VAL A 95 18.48 7.83 -12.57
N SER A 96 19.25 7.88 -13.66
CA SER A 96 20.04 9.07 -14.01
C SER A 96 19.14 10.29 -14.06
N SER A 97 19.47 11.31 -13.27
CA SER A 97 18.98 12.67 -13.50
C SER A 97 19.89 13.33 -14.55
N GLU A 98 19.36 14.23 -15.38
CA GLU A 98 20.14 14.93 -16.42
C GLU A 98 21.36 15.68 -15.84
N ASP A 99 21.34 15.98 -14.54
CA ASP A 99 22.35 16.78 -13.84
C ASP A 99 23.34 15.96 -12.98
N SER A 100 23.27 14.63 -12.95
CA SER A 100 24.16 13.82 -12.08
C SER A 100 24.67 12.53 -12.71
N THR A 101 26.00 12.37 -12.76
CA THR A 101 26.68 11.12 -13.16
C THR A 101 26.77 10.08 -12.03
N ASP A 102 26.41 10.46 -10.80
CA ASP A 102 26.49 9.57 -9.65
C ASP A 102 25.53 8.39 -9.80
N THR A 103 26.08 7.17 -9.75
CA THR A 103 25.29 5.93 -9.78
C THR A 103 25.19 5.37 -8.38
N TYR A 104 23.98 5.37 -7.82
CA TYR A 104 23.70 4.78 -6.51
C TYR A 104 23.01 3.42 -6.65
N GLN A 105 23.26 2.54 -5.69
CA GLN A 105 22.52 1.29 -5.52
C GLN A 105 22.02 1.19 -4.08
N LEU A 106 20.76 0.80 -3.92
CA LEU A 106 20.12 0.57 -2.63
C LEU A 106 19.57 -0.85 -2.62
N SER A 107 20.21 -1.74 -1.86
CA SER A 107 19.77 -3.13 -1.72
C SER A 107 19.49 -3.47 -0.28
N GLY A 108 18.56 -4.38 0.00
CA GLY A 108 18.22 -4.70 1.38
C GLY A 108 17.01 -5.59 1.56
N VAL A 109 16.64 -5.81 2.83
CA VAL A 109 15.50 -6.64 3.23
C VAL A 109 14.42 -5.75 3.85
N LEU A 110 13.27 -5.66 3.17
CA LEU A 110 12.08 -4.93 3.61
C LEU A 110 11.08 -5.89 4.24
N ASN A 111 10.79 -5.70 5.52
CA ASN A 111 9.65 -6.37 6.13
C ASN A 111 8.36 -5.66 5.71
N ALA A 112 7.56 -6.32 4.86
CA ALA A 112 6.36 -5.71 4.29
C ALA A 112 5.29 -5.38 5.35
N ASN A 113 5.26 -6.09 6.49
CA ASN A 113 4.26 -5.90 7.54
C ASN A 113 4.65 -4.76 8.50
N THR A 114 5.92 -4.66 8.88
CA THR A 114 6.40 -3.66 9.85
C THR A 114 6.90 -2.37 9.19
N GLY A 115 7.28 -2.42 7.92
CA GLY A 115 7.92 -1.30 7.23
C GLY A 115 9.39 -1.09 7.61
N LEU A 116 9.98 -1.96 8.43
CA LEU A 116 11.42 -1.95 8.70
C LEU A 116 12.18 -2.35 7.44
N PHE A 117 13.17 -1.56 7.05
CA PHE A 117 14.00 -1.82 5.88
C PHE A 117 15.48 -1.72 6.25
N LYS A 118 16.17 -2.85 6.22
CA LYS A 118 17.62 -2.95 6.43
C LYS A 118 18.29 -2.85 5.08
N ALA A 119 18.94 -1.73 4.80
CA ALA A 119 19.46 -1.41 3.49
C ALA A 119 20.97 -1.17 3.51
N LEU A 120 21.60 -1.41 2.37
CA LEU A 120 22.96 -1.03 2.04
C LEU A 120 22.87 -0.04 0.88
N LEU A 121 23.28 1.21 1.12
CA LEU A 121 23.40 2.25 0.11
C LEU A 121 24.85 2.33 -0.36
N SER A 122 25.12 2.08 -1.63
CA SER A 122 26.45 2.22 -2.22
C SER A 122 26.45 3.16 -3.40
N ASP A 123 27.63 3.72 -3.70
CA ASP A 123 27.89 4.54 -4.88
C ASP A 123 29.23 4.13 -5.52
N GLN A 124 29.67 4.89 -6.53
CA GLN A 124 30.93 4.62 -7.24
C GLN A 124 32.19 4.84 -6.36
N LYS A 125 32.12 5.71 -5.35
CA LYS A 125 33.23 6.07 -4.45
C LYS A 125 33.28 5.14 -3.24
N ASN A 126 32.12 4.69 -2.75
CA ASN A 126 31.97 3.76 -1.63
C ASN A 126 31.22 2.50 -2.08
N THR A 127 31.96 1.59 -2.72
CA THR A 127 31.41 0.33 -3.24
C THR A 127 31.02 -0.66 -2.13
N PHE A 128 31.66 -0.58 -0.95
CA PHE A 128 31.28 -1.37 0.22
C PHE A 128 29.93 -0.93 0.82
N GLY A 129 29.51 0.29 0.53
CA GLY A 129 28.23 0.86 0.93
C GLY A 129 28.15 1.24 2.40
N THR A 130 27.07 1.93 2.74
CA THR A 130 26.71 2.34 4.08
C THR A 130 25.45 1.59 4.49
N SER A 131 25.52 0.89 5.63
CA SER A 131 24.36 0.23 6.22
C SER A 131 23.41 1.27 6.80
N ILE A 132 22.14 1.22 6.39
CA ILE A 132 21.08 2.12 6.85
C ILE A 132 19.93 1.28 7.38
N GLN A 133 19.52 1.57 8.61
CA GLN A 133 18.30 1.01 9.18
C GLN A 133 17.19 2.04 9.01
N PHE A 134 16.22 1.70 8.17
CA PHE A 134 15.00 2.48 8.01
C PHE A 134 13.87 1.92 8.88
N GLU A 135 13.02 2.82 9.34
CA GLU A 135 11.80 2.55 10.09
C GLU A 135 10.65 3.42 9.56
N PRO A 136 9.38 3.06 9.82
CA PRO A 136 8.25 3.91 9.46
C PRO A 136 8.45 5.34 9.95
N ALA A 137 8.27 6.31 9.06
CA ALA A 137 8.40 7.73 9.39
C ALA A 137 7.40 8.16 10.47
N PHE A 138 6.18 7.62 10.37
CA PHE A 138 5.05 7.83 11.28
C PHE A 138 4.75 6.50 11.98
N LYS A 139 5.02 6.45 13.29
CA LYS A 139 4.97 5.21 14.07
C LYS A 139 3.65 5.10 14.83
N VAL A 140 3.07 3.91 14.77
CA VAL A 140 1.90 3.52 15.56
C VAL A 140 2.15 2.15 16.18
N ALA A 141 1.70 1.94 17.42
CA ALA A 141 1.99 0.71 18.17
C ALA A 141 1.34 -0.54 17.53
N ASN A 142 0.11 -0.40 17.04
CA ASN A 142 -0.69 -1.50 16.52
C ASN A 142 -1.19 -1.17 15.12
N LYS A 143 -0.28 -1.18 14.12
CA LYS A 143 -0.70 -0.98 12.73
C LYS A 143 -1.43 -2.23 12.23
N PRO A 144 -2.68 -2.12 11.76
CA PRO A 144 -3.36 -3.25 11.17
C PRO A 144 -2.67 -3.67 9.87
N VAL A 145 -2.73 -4.97 9.57
CA VAL A 145 -2.24 -5.51 8.31
C VAL A 145 -3.43 -6.04 7.53
N PHE A 146 -3.73 -5.40 6.40
CA PHE A 146 -4.90 -5.72 5.59
C PHE A 146 -4.52 -6.40 4.28
N VAL A 147 -5.44 -7.22 3.80
CA VAL A 147 -5.52 -7.74 2.43
C VAL A 147 -6.84 -7.27 1.84
N PHE A 148 -6.87 -7.03 0.54
CA PHE A 148 -8.07 -6.54 -0.14
C PHE A 148 -8.58 -7.57 -1.14
N LYS A 149 -9.90 -7.77 -1.17
CA LYS A 149 -10.59 -8.45 -2.27
C LYS A 149 -11.46 -7.43 -3.01
N PHE A 150 -11.49 -7.54 -4.33
CA PHE A 150 -12.07 -6.55 -5.22
C PHE A 150 -13.25 -7.16 -5.95
N TYR A 151 -14.33 -6.39 -6.08
CA TYR A 151 -15.54 -6.82 -6.75
C TYR A 151 -16.11 -5.70 -7.61
N GLY A 152 -16.68 -6.07 -8.75
CA GLY A 152 -17.18 -5.11 -9.70
C GLY A 152 -18.06 -5.71 -10.76
N GLN A 153 -18.34 -4.93 -11.79
CA GLN A 153 -19.28 -5.29 -12.85
C GLN A 153 -18.63 -5.05 -14.22
N ASN A 154 -18.88 -5.97 -15.16
CA ASN A 154 -18.53 -5.76 -16.56
C ASN A 154 -19.35 -4.61 -17.12
N ASP A 155 -18.69 -3.72 -17.84
CA ASP A 155 -19.30 -2.56 -18.47
C ASP A 155 -18.61 -2.33 -19.80
N ALA A 156 -19.22 -2.83 -20.87
CA ALA A 156 -18.68 -2.72 -22.22
C ALA A 156 -18.66 -1.28 -22.75
N THR A 157 -19.40 -0.36 -22.12
CA THR A 157 -19.43 1.06 -22.49
C THR A 157 -18.31 1.85 -21.80
N ASN A 158 -17.77 1.31 -20.71
CA ASN A 158 -16.62 1.89 -20.03
C ASN A 158 -15.32 1.57 -20.78
N PRO A 159 -14.39 2.53 -20.94
CA PRO A 159 -13.11 2.31 -21.64
C PRO A 159 -12.23 1.23 -21.01
N TYR A 160 -12.46 0.87 -19.74
CA TYR A 160 -11.73 -0.17 -19.02
C TYR A 160 -12.46 -1.54 -19.05
N GLY A 161 -13.62 -1.63 -19.71
CA GLY A 161 -14.43 -2.84 -19.89
C GLY A 161 -15.12 -3.36 -18.62
N LYS A 162 -14.82 -2.79 -17.45
CA LYS A 162 -15.39 -3.13 -16.15
C LYS A 162 -15.20 -1.96 -15.18
N THR A 163 -15.91 -2.01 -14.06
CA THR A 163 -15.79 -1.02 -12.97
C THR A 163 -15.60 -1.70 -11.63
N LEU A 164 -14.80 -1.12 -10.73
CA LEU A 164 -14.70 -1.54 -9.32
C LEU A 164 -15.82 -0.88 -8.53
N GLN A 165 -16.56 -1.67 -7.74
CA GLN A 165 -17.70 -1.15 -6.97
C GLN A 165 -17.70 -1.58 -5.50
N ARG A 166 -16.87 -2.56 -5.15
CA ARG A 166 -16.73 -3.05 -3.78
C ARG A 166 -15.29 -3.48 -3.49
N ILE A 167 -14.81 -3.12 -2.31
CA ILE A 167 -13.55 -3.60 -1.74
C ILE A 167 -13.86 -4.23 -0.39
N ASP A 168 -13.55 -5.51 -0.22
CA ASP A 168 -13.53 -6.13 1.10
C ASP A 168 -12.15 -5.95 1.72
N VAL A 169 -12.15 -5.37 2.92
CA VAL A 169 -10.97 -5.22 3.77
C VAL A 169 -10.90 -6.44 4.68
N ILE A 170 -9.83 -7.20 4.56
CA ILE A 170 -9.62 -8.45 5.28
C ILE A 170 -8.45 -8.27 6.22
N ASN A 171 -8.63 -8.64 7.50
CA ASN A 171 -7.53 -8.72 8.44
C ASN A 171 -6.62 -9.89 8.06
N LYS A 172 -5.36 -9.60 7.73
CA LYS A 172 -4.39 -10.60 7.26
C LYS A 172 -4.08 -11.67 8.31
N ASN A 173 -4.22 -11.36 9.59
CA ASN A 173 -3.82 -12.26 10.67
C ASN A 173 -4.85 -13.36 10.93
N ASN A 174 -6.14 -13.11 10.67
CA ASN A 174 -7.22 -14.05 10.96
C ASN A 174 -8.16 -14.31 9.77
N ASN A 175 -7.88 -13.71 8.60
CA ASN A 175 -8.64 -13.84 7.36
C ASN A 175 -10.12 -13.44 7.44
N THR A 176 -10.51 -12.64 8.44
CA THR A 176 -11.89 -12.13 8.57
C THR A 176 -12.07 -10.83 7.79
N VAL A 177 -13.23 -10.67 7.15
CA VAL A 177 -13.64 -9.38 6.57
C VAL A 177 -13.98 -8.44 7.72
N VAL A 178 -13.21 -7.36 7.86
CA VAL A 178 -13.42 -6.35 8.92
C VAL A 178 -14.31 -5.21 8.44
N GLN A 179 -14.34 -4.97 7.12
CA GLN A 179 -15.15 -3.93 6.52
C GLN A 179 -15.35 -4.19 5.03
N THR A 180 -16.49 -3.75 4.51
CA THR A 180 -16.78 -3.75 3.07
C THR A 180 -17.03 -2.31 2.62
N LEU A 181 -16.17 -1.80 1.73
CA LEU A 181 -16.26 -0.46 1.15
C LEU A 181 -17.13 -0.51 -0.10
N THR A 182 -18.18 0.30 -0.18
CA THR A 182 -19.12 0.36 -1.32
C THR A 182 -19.61 1.79 -1.57
N GLY A 183 -20.53 1.98 -2.52
CA GLY A 183 -21.10 3.29 -2.84
C GLY A 183 -20.23 4.14 -3.76
N PHE A 184 -19.45 3.49 -4.62
CA PHE A 184 -18.57 4.13 -5.58
C PHE A 184 -18.49 3.38 -6.91
N THR A 185 -17.96 4.05 -7.93
CA THR A 185 -17.58 3.46 -9.21
C THR A 185 -16.14 3.85 -9.51
N GLY A 186 -15.23 2.89 -9.32
CA GLY A 186 -13.79 3.11 -9.32
C GLY A 186 -13.06 2.39 -10.45
N TYR A 187 -11.85 2.84 -10.73
CA TYR A 187 -10.96 2.20 -11.70
C TYR A 187 -10.63 0.76 -11.27
N PRO A 188 -10.79 -0.23 -12.16
CA PRO A 188 -10.73 -1.64 -11.75
C PRO A 188 -9.33 -2.23 -11.63
N ASN A 189 -8.27 -1.57 -12.12
CA ASN A 189 -6.97 -2.22 -12.23
C ASN A 189 -6.01 -1.88 -11.09
N SER A 190 -6.26 -0.82 -10.32
CA SER A 190 -5.40 -0.48 -9.18
C SER A 190 -6.07 0.41 -8.14
N ILE A 191 -5.58 0.30 -6.90
CA ILE A 191 -5.84 1.22 -5.81
C ILE A 191 -4.51 1.74 -5.22
N GLY A 192 -4.53 2.91 -4.61
CA GLY A 192 -3.46 3.40 -3.75
C GLY A 192 -3.67 2.97 -2.30
N TYR A 193 -2.58 2.71 -1.59
CA TYR A 193 -2.59 2.42 -0.16
C TYR A 193 -1.42 3.13 0.52
N MET A 194 -1.70 4.23 1.22
CA MET A 194 -0.69 5.19 1.67
C MET A 194 -1.19 5.99 2.88
N ASP A 195 -0.28 6.50 3.70
CA ASP A 195 -0.59 7.33 4.87
C ASP A 195 -0.76 8.79 4.44
N ILE A 196 -1.98 9.22 4.10
CA ILE A 196 -2.24 10.52 3.47
C ILE A 196 -2.15 11.65 4.50
N ASN A 197 -2.61 11.40 5.72
CA ASN A 197 -2.66 12.40 6.80
C ASN A 197 -1.49 12.27 7.80
N PHE A 198 -0.48 11.46 7.48
CA PHE A 198 0.76 11.27 8.26
C PHE A 198 0.52 10.81 9.70
N ASP A 199 -0.53 10.03 9.94
CA ASP A 199 -0.89 9.52 11.26
C ASP A 199 -0.33 8.11 11.55
N GLY A 200 0.37 7.52 10.57
CA GLY A 200 0.98 6.19 10.64
C GLY A 200 0.06 5.05 10.23
N TYR A 201 -1.23 5.32 10.01
CA TYR A 201 -2.18 4.38 9.43
C TYR A 201 -2.30 4.60 7.92
N TYR A 202 -2.59 3.54 7.17
CA TYR A 202 -2.66 3.64 5.71
C TYR A 202 -4.12 3.77 5.29
N ASP A 203 -4.34 4.69 4.36
CA ASP A 203 -5.62 5.03 3.74
C ASP A 203 -5.73 4.38 2.37
N VAL A 204 -6.96 4.16 1.91
CA VAL A 204 -7.25 3.60 0.59
C VAL A 204 -7.66 4.72 -0.36
N LEU A 205 -6.98 4.76 -1.51
CA LEU A 205 -7.24 5.71 -2.59
C LEU A 205 -7.74 4.96 -3.83
N VAL A 206 -8.88 5.35 -4.37
CA VAL A 206 -9.45 4.74 -5.59
C VAL A 206 -9.69 5.82 -6.63
N SER A 207 -9.20 5.64 -7.87
CA SER A 207 -9.53 6.57 -8.95
C SER A 207 -11.02 6.51 -9.25
N ASP A 208 -11.68 7.67 -9.19
CA ASP A 208 -13.11 7.81 -9.45
C ASP A 208 -13.38 7.90 -10.95
N ILE A 209 -14.17 6.95 -11.45
CA ILE A 209 -14.61 6.90 -12.85
C ILE A 209 -16.13 7.01 -12.97
N SER A 210 -16.80 7.43 -11.91
CA SER A 210 -18.24 7.71 -11.92
C SER A 210 -18.58 8.87 -12.88
N ASN A 211 -19.83 8.91 -13.34
CA ASN A 211 -20.34 10.00 -14.20
C ASN A 211 -19.52 10.22 -15.48
N GLY A 212 -18.94 9.17 -16.05
CA GLY A 212 -18.15 9.23 -17.28
C GLY A 212 -16.72 9.75 -17.12
N ARG A 213 -16.26 9.96 -15.87
CA ARG A 213 -14.87 10.34 -15.58
C ARG A 213 -13.89 9.27 -16.01
N ARG A 214 -12.67 9.70 -16.33
CA ARG A 214 -11.53 8.84 -16.63
C ARG A 214 -10.41 9.03 -15.61
N VAL A 215 -9.47 8.09 -15.57
CA VAL A 215 -8.32 8.15 -14.65
C VAL A 215 -7.48 9.42 -14.88
N GLU A 216 -7.45 9.92 -16.12
CA GLU A 216 -6.73 11.14 -16.50
C GLU A 216 -7.33 12.41 -15.87
N ASP A 217 -8.58 12.37 -15.43
CA ASP A 217 -9.25 13.49 -14.73
C ASP A 217 -8.72 13.67 -13.30
N LYS A 218 -7.88 12.74 -12.81
CA LYS A 218 -7.24 12.78 -11.48
C LYS A 218 -8.24 13.03 -10.35
N ARG A 219 -9.41 12.38 -10.44
CA ARG A 219 -10.42 12.33 -9.39
C ARG A 219 -10.26 11.06 -8.58
N TYR A 220 -10.35 11.19 -7.26
CA TYR A 220 -10.12 10.06 -6.37
C TYR A 220 -11.12 10.04 -5.22
N ILE A 221 -11.38 8.83 -4.75
CA ILE A 221 -12.20 8.50 -3.59
C ILE A 221 -11.24 8.14 -2.47
N TYR A 222 -11.42 8.81 -1.34
CA TYR A 222 -10.52 8.72 -0.19
C TYR A 222 -11.23 7.98 0.94
N TRP A 223 -10.65 6.85 1.34
CA TRP A 223 -11.08 6.07 2.49
C TRP A 223 -10.00 6.17 3.56
N MET A 224 -10.21 7.04 4.53
CA MET A 224 -9.26 7.37 5.58
C MET A 224 -9.39 6.38 6.74
N TYR A 225 -8.31 5.75 7.19
CA TYR A 225 -8.40 4.81 8.30
C TYR A 225 -8.53 5.57 9.63
N ASN A 226 -9.62 5.33 10.36
CA ASN A 226 -9.80 5.89 11.68
C ASN A 226 -9.41 4.86 12.75
N PRO A 227 -8.28 5.04 13.46
CA PRO A 227 -7.81 4.06 14.44
C PRO A 227 -8.70 3.98 15.69
N LYS A 228 -9.53 4.98 15.97
CA LYS A 228 -10.47 4.95 17.09
C LYS A 228 -11.65 4.02 16.80
N THR A 229 -12.16 4.06 15.58
CA THR A 229 -13.27 3.17 15.15
C THR A 229 -12.79 1.89 14.48
N GLN A 230 -11.49 1.79 14.19
CA GLN A 230 -10.84 0.70 13.45
C GLN A 230 -11.45 0.45 12.07
N GLN A 231 -11.94 1.51 11.44
CA GLN A 231 -12.66 1.45 10.16
C GLN A 231 -12.17 2.53 9.22
N PHE A 232 -12.21 2.25 7.93
CA PHE A 232 -12.07 3.24 6.88
C PHE A 232 -13.31 4.11 6.79
N GLN A 233 -13.11 5.43 6.74
CA GLN A 233 -14.15 6.44 6.64
C GLN A 233 -13.95 7.23 5.34
N ARG A 234 -15.01 7.34 4.54
CA ARG A 234 -14.95 8.11 3.30
C ARG A 234 -14.74 9.59 3.63
N SER A 235 -13.87 10.27 2.87
CA SER A 235 -13.60 11.70 3.04
C SER A 235 -14.09 12.52 1.85
N PRO A 236 -15.38 12.94 1.81
CA PRO A 236 -15.93 13.78 0.74
C PRO A 236 -15.22 15.13 0.59
N GLN A 237 -14.53 15.61 1.61
CA GLN A 237 -13.76 16.86 1.54
C GLN A 237 -12.52 16.70 0.66
N LEU A 238 -11.77 15.60 0.81
CA LEU A 238 -10.61 15.30 -0.04
C LEU A 238 -11.02 15.00 -1.49
N GLU A 239 -12.19 14.38 -1.69
CA GLU A 239 -12.73 14.07 -3.02
C GLU A 239 -13.00 15.32 -3.89
N LYS A 240 -13.10 16.51 -3.28
CA LYS A 240 -13.24 17.79 -4.01
C LYS A 240 -11.94 18.24 -4.67
N ILE A 241 -10.79 17.80 -4.16
CA ILE A 241 -9.47 18.19 -4.64
C ILE A 241 -9.15 17.42 -5.92
N VAL A 242 -8.76 18.14 -6.98
CA VAL A 242 -8.27 17.52 -8.22
C VAL A 242 -6.79 17.20 -8.05
N GLY A 243 -6.36 15.98 -8.35
CA GLY A 243 -4.95 15.63 -8.32
C GLY A 243 -4.66 14.32 -7.62
N LEU A 244 -3.60 13.63 -8.06
CA LEU A 244 -3.03 12.52 -7.31
C LEU A 244 -2.21 13.13 -6.15
N PRO A 245 -2.41 12.72 -4.89
CA PRO A 245 -1.61 13.23 -3.79
C PRO A 245 -0.14 12.82 -3.96
N ASN A 246 0.74 13.80 -4.04
CA ASN A 246 2.17 13.62 -3.91
C ASN A 246 2.57 13.93 -2.47
N LEU A 247 2.92 12.89 -1.70
CA LEU A 247 3.21 13.00 -0.27
C LEU A 247 4.68 13.37 -0.04
N HIS A 248 4.90 14.54 0.55
CA HIS A 248 6.19 15.04 1.05
C HIS A 248 6.25 14.82 2.56
N GLY A 249 6.39 13.57 2.99
CA GLY A 249 6.31 13.21 4.42
C GLY A 249 7.42 13.83 5.28
N GLU A 250 8.58 14.16 4.70
CA GLU A 250 9.66 14.88 5.38
C GLU A 250 9.26 16.31 5.77
N LYS A 251 8.28 16.89 5.04
CA LYS A 251 7.68 18.21 5.33
C LYS A 251 6.27 18.10 5.92
N GLN A 252 5.72 16.88 5.98
CA GLN A 252 4.29 16.63 6.22
C GLN A 252 3.39 17.46 5.29
N GLN A 253 3.75 17.52 4.01
CA GLN A 253 3.01 18.26 3.00
C GLN A 253 2.44 17.33 1.93
N ILE A 254 1.34 17.75 1.32
CA ILE A 254 0.74 17.07 0.18
C ILE A 254 0.62 18.05 -0.96
N ASP A 255 1.19 17.71 -2.11
CA ASP A 255 0.99 18.43 -3.36
C ASP A 255 0.02 17.65 -4.26
N PHE A 256 -1.13 18.23 -4.57
CA PHE A 256 -2.09 17.66 -5.52
C PHE A 256 -1.85 18.15 -6.96
N GLY A 257 -0.83 18.98 -7.18
CA GLY A 257 -0.54 19.67 -8.42
C GLY A 257 -1.37 20.94 -8.59
N ASN A 258 -1.02 21.72 -9.62
CA ASN A 258 -1.66 23.02 -9.93
C ASN A 258 -1.63 24.00 -8.74
N GLY A 259 -0.53 24.02 -7.97
CA GLY A 259 -0.37 24.90 -6.80
C GLY A 259 -1.28 24.55 -5.62
N GLN A 260 -1.85 23.35 -5.58
CA GLN A 260 -2.67 22.87 -4.47
C GLN A 260 -1.79 22.12 -3.47
N ILE A 261 -1.01 22.88 -2.70
CA ILE A 261 -0.13 22.37 -1.65
C ILE A 261 -0.81 22.55 -0.28
N TYR A 262 -0.78 21.51 0.53
CA TYR A 262 -1.35 21.50 1.88
C TYR A 262 -0.30 21.08 2.89
N GLN A 263 -0.20 21.83 3.98
CA GLN A 263 0.45 21.39 5.21
C GLN A 263 -0.51 20.46 5.94
N VAL A 264 -0.01 19.36 6.49
CA VAL A 264 -0.80 18.53 7.39
C VAL A 264 -0.37 18.79 8.82
N GLU A 265 -1.33 19.12 9.67
CA GLU A 265 -1.13 19.37 11.09
C GLU A 265 -2.18 18.61 11.88
N ASN A 266 -1.76 17.74 12.80
CA ASN A 266 -2.66 16.91 13.60
C ASN A 266 -3.67 16.11 12.73
N GLY A 267 -3.22 15.66 11.55
CA GLY A 267 -4.05 14.92 10.60
C GLY A 267 -5.04 15.78 9.79
N LEU A 268 -5.01 17.11 9.93
CA LEU A 268 -5.86 18.05 9.19
C LEU A 268 -5.06 18.72 8.07
N LEU A 269 -5.67 18.88 6.90
CA LEU A 269 -5.06 19.55 5.75
C LEU A 269 -5.32 21.06 5.79
N ASN A 270 -4.25 21.83 5.84
CA ASN A 270 -4.25 23.29 5.79
C ASN A 270 -3.61 23.74 4.48
N ARG A 271 -4.37 24.43 3.62
CA ARG A 271 -3.83 24.89 2.33
C ARG A 271 -2.76 25.95 2.58
N ILE A 272 -1.59 25.78 1.96
CA ILE A 272 -0.54 26.78 1.98
C ILE A 272 -0.67 27.60 0.70
N SER A 273 -0.76 28.91 0.81
CA SER A 273 -0.63 29.80 -0.34
C SER A 273 0.79 29.73 -0.85
N SER A 274 0.97 29.49 -2.14
CA SER A 274 2.21 29.83 -2.84
C SER A 274 2.31 31.36 -2.79
N GLU A 275 3.02 31.92 -1.82
CA GLU A 275 3.47 33.31 -1.95
C GLU A 275 4.44 33.33 -3.14
N ASN A 276 4.10 34.16 -4.15
CA ASN A 276 5.00 34.50 -5.24
C ASN A 276 6.12 35.41 -4.72
#